data_AF-A0A8C5KX13-F1
#
_entry.id   AF-A0A8C5KX13-F1
#
_cell.length_a   1.000
_cell.length_b   1.000
_cell.length_c   1.000
_cell.angle_alpha   90.00
_cell.angle_beta   90.00
_cell.angle_gamma   90.00
#
_symmetry.space_group_name_H-M   'P 1'
#
loop_
_entity.id
_entity.type
_entity.pdbx_description
1 polymer ?
#
loop_
_entity_poly.entity_id
_entity_poly.type
_entity_poly.pdbx_seq_one_letter_code
_entity_poly.pdbx_strand_id
1 'polypeptide(L)'
;GPRYQADIPEMLLEGDSDEREQSKLEVKVWDPNSPLTDRQIDQFLVVARAVGTFARALDCSSSVRQPSLHMSAAAASRDITLFHAMDTLYRHSYDLSSAISVLVPLGGPVLCRDEMEEWSASEASLFEEALEKYGKDFNDIRQDFLPWKSLTSIIEYYYMWKTTDRYVQQKRLKAAEAESKLKQVYIPTYKPNPNQISTSNGKPGTVNGAVGTTFQPQNPLLGRACESCYDADRHAELSGSPLKSKSTRKPLACIIGYLGR
;
A
#
# COMPACT_ATOMS: atom_id res chain seq x y z
N GLY A 1 19.59 26.07 -29.01
CA GLY A 1 20.01 27.49 -28.99
C GLY A 1 20.19 27.94 -27.56
N PRO A 2 20.94 29.02 -27.29
CA PRO A 2 21.41 29.40 -25.95
C PRO A 2 20.27 29.54 -24.91
N ARG A 3 19.07 29.93 -25.35
CA ARG A 3 17.82 29.99 -24.56
C ARG A 3 17.30 28.67 -23.95
N TYR A 4 17.95 27.54 -24.22
CA TYR A 4 17.57 26.22 -23.67
C TYR A 4 18.76 25.40 -23.15
N GLN A 5 19.99 25.87 -23.39
CA GLN A 5 21.19 25.18 -22.96
C GLN A 5 21.59 25.73 -21.59
N ALA A 6 21.94 24.84 -20.65
CA ALA A 6 22.48 25.24 -19.37
C ALA A 6 23.95 25.67 -19.54
N ASP A 7 24.35 26.69 -18.80
CA ASP A 7 25.77 27.03 -18.68
C ASP A 7 26.47 25.91 -17.92
N ILE A 8 27.57 25.40 -18.49
CA ILE A 8 28.33 24.29 -17.92
C ILE A 8 29.31 24.88 -16.91
N PRO A 9 29.21 24.54 -15.61
CA PRO A 9 30.17 24.98 -14.61
C PRO A 9 31.58 24.49 -14.96
N GLU A 10 32.57 25.37 -14.80
CA GLU A 10 33.97 25.00 -15.00
C GLU A 10 34.42 23.99 -13.94
N MET A 11 35.36 23.12 -14.32
CA MET A 11 35.94 22.15 -13.40
C MET A 11 36.84 22.88 -12.40
N LEU A 12 36.65 22.62 -11.11
CA LEU A 12 37.52 23.14 -10.06
C LEU A 12 38.94 22.62 -10.24
N LEU A 13 39.94 23.47 -9.98
CA LEU A 13 41.34 23.09 -10.03
C LEU A 13 41.73 22.28 -8.79
N GLU A 14 42.86 21.57 -8.87
CA GLU A 14 43.36 20.80 -7.73
C GLU A 14 43.66 21.73 -6.54
N GLY A 15 42.97 21.48 -5.42
CA GLY A 15 43.13 22.25 -4.18
C GLY A 15 42.08 23.34 -3.96
N ASP A 16 41.29 23.68 -4.99
CA ASP A 16 40.16 24.59 -4.84
C ASP A 16 39.01 23.89 -4.08
N SER A 17 38.37 24.64 -3.17
CA SER A 17 37.15 24.18 -2.49
C SER A 17 35.93 24.63 -3.28
N ASP A 18 34.87 23.80 -3.26
CA ASP A 18 33.57 24.14 -3.84
C ASP A 18 32.73 25.08 -2.95
N GLU A 19 33.26 25.50 -1.79
CA GLU A 19 32.65 26.41 -0.80
C GLU A 19 31.25 25.99 -0.30
N ARG A 20 30.81 24.76 -0.60
CA ARG A 20 29.47 24.28 -0.24
C ARG A 20 29.42 23.87 1.22
N GLU A 21 28.61 24.56 2.00
CA GLU A 21 28.32 24.19 3.38
C GLU A 21 27.30 23.04 3.46
N GLN A 22 27.79 21.82 3.69
CA GLN A 22 26.96 20.60 3.68
C GLN A 22 25.82 20.63 4.72
N SER A 23 26.04 21.27 5.88
CA SER A 23 25.03 21.43 6.93
C SER A 23 23.81 22.28 6.53
N LYS A 24 23.95 23.14 5.50
CA LYS A 24 22.84 23.91 4.93
C LYS A 24 22.04 23.11 3.88
N LEU A 25 22.62 22.02 3.38
CA LEU A 25 22.05 21.22 2.29
C LEU A 25 21.37 19.96 2.81
N GLU A 26 21.95 19.34 3.85
CA GLU A 26 21.48 18.07 4.38
C GLU A 26 21.71 17.93 5.88
N VAL A 27 20.87 17.10 6.50
CA VAL A 27 20.98 16.68 7.88
C VAL A 27 20.94 15.16 7.88
N LYS A 28 21.92 14.53 8.52
CA LYS A 28 21.97 13.08 8.70
C LYS A 28 20.89 12.68 9.71
N VAL A 29 20.07 11.69 9.35
CA VAL A 29 18.96 11.18 10.19
C VAL A 29 19.16 9.73 10.64
N TRP A 30 20.12 9.04 10.04
CA TRP A 30 20.50 7.67 10.38
C TRP A 30 21.91 7.38 9.88
N ASP A 31 22.69 6.64 10.66
CA ASP A 31 23.99 6.07 10.31
C ASP A 31 23.88 4.57 10.02
N PRO A 32 24.14 4.12 8.77
CA PRO A 32 24.19 2.70 8.45
C PRO A 32 25.27 1.94 9.23
N ASN A 33 26.34 2.61 9.66
CA ASN A 33 27.45 2.01 10.41
C ASN A 33 27.22 2.09 11.93
N SER A 34 25.98 1.88 12.37
CA SER A 34 25.63 1.94 13.79
C SER A 34 26.33 0.84 14.59
N PRO A 35 26.66 1.08 15.88
CA PRO A 35 27.26 0.06 16.74
C PRO A 35 26.25 -1.01 17.20
N LEU A 36 24.96 -0.82 16.89
CA LEU A 36 23.90 -1.75 17.26
C LEU A 36 23.75 -2.87 16.23
N THR A 37 23.45 -4.06 16.72
CA THR A 37 23.02 -5.18 15.88
C THR A 37 21.56 -5.00 15.44
N ASP A 38 21.20 -5.56 14.29
CA ASP A 38 19.80 -5.56 13.81
C ASP A 38 18.82 -6.08 14.88
N ARG A 39 19.23 -7.09 15.64
CA ARG A 39 18.44 -7.64 16.76
C ARG A 39 18.17 -6.61 17.85
N GLN A 40 19.16 -5.77 18.20
CA GLN A 40 18.97 -4.72 19.21
C GLN A 40 18.06 -3.62 18.70
N ILE A 41 18.17 -3.25 17.43
CA ILE A 41 17.28 -2.28 16.78
C ILE A 41 15.85 -2.82 16.79
N ASP A 42 15.63 -4.07 16.35
CA ASP A 42 14.32 -4.71 16.36
C ASP A 42 13.71 -4.76 17.77
N GLN A 43 14.51 -5.10 18.78
CA GLN A 43 14.09 -5.09 20.18
C GLN A 43 13.68 -3.69 20.64
N PHE A 44 14.44 -2.66 20.28
CA PHE A 44 14.09 -1.27 20.59
C PHE A 44 12.79 -0.85 19.91
N LEU A 45 12.57 -1.23 18.65
CA LEU A 45 11.32 -0.96 17.93
C LEU A 45 10.12 -1.69 18.57
N VAL A 46 10.30 -2.87 19.14
CA VAL A 46 9.27 -3.54 19.96
C VAL A 46 8.97 -2.74 21.22
N VAL A 47 9.99 -2.26 21.93
CA VAL A 47 9.83 -1.42 23.14
C VAL A 47 9.08 -0.13 22.82
N ALA A 48 9.46 0.59 21.75
CA ALA A 48 8.79 1.81 21.33
C ALA A 48 7.30 1.59 21.02
N ARG A 49 6.94 0.48 20.36
CA ARG A 49 5.54 0.10 20.13
C ARG A 49 4.78 -0.23 21.41
N ALA A 50 5.42 -0.90 22.36
CA ALA A 50 4.83 -1.19 23.66
C ALA A 50 4.54 0.10 24.45
N VAL A 51 5.51 1.04 24.46
CA VAL A 51 5.34 2.37 25.06
C VAL A 51 4.20 3.13 24.38
N GLY A 52 4.15 3.16 23.04
CA GLY A 52 3.07 3.83 22.31
C GLY A 52 1.68 3.21 22.54
N THR A 53 1.61 1.90 22.78
CA THR A 53 0.35 1.21 23.15
C THR A 53 -0.09 1.62 24.55
N PHE A 54 0.85 1.66 25.51
CA PHE A 54 0.59 2.09 26.86
C PHE A 54 0.19 3.57 26.93
N ALA A 55 0.84 4.45 26.17
CA ALA A 55 0.52 5.86 26.08
C ALA A 55 -0.95 6.11 25.66
N ARG A 56 -1.44 5.36 24.66
CA ARG A 56 -2.84 5.42 24.21
C ARG A 56 -3.84 4.94 25.26
N ALA A 57 -3.45 3.96 26.08
CA ALA A 57 -4.30 3.50 27.18
C ALA A 57 -4.46 4.56 28.29
N LEU A 58 -3.46 5.43 28.44
CA LEU A 58 -3.49 6.56 29.38
C LEU A 58 -4.11 7.83 28.78
N ASP A 59 -4.24 7.92 27.46
CA ASP A 59 -4.78 9.10 26.77
C ASP A 59 -6.31 9.17 26.84
N CYS A 60 -6.83 9.69 27.96
CA CYS A 60 -8.26 9.96 28.16
C CYS A 60 -8.76 11.23 27.46
N SER A 61 -7.92 11.94 26.69
CA SER A 61 -8.33 13.16 25.98
C SER A 61 -9.25 12.89 24.79
N SER A 62 -9.26 11.65 24.30
CA SER A 62 -10.10 11.24 23.18
C SER A 62 -11.53 10.96 23.64
N SER A 63 -12.50 11.70 23.09
CA SER A 63 -13.94 11.46 23.31
C SER A 63 -14.45 10.15 22.68
N VAL A 64 -13.56 9.42 22.02
CA VAL A 64 -13.81 8.12 21.40
C VAL A 64 -13.51 7.06 22.44
N ARG A 65 -14.49 6.18 22.70
CA ARG A 65 -14.38 4.98 23.55
C ARG A 65 -12.95 4.44 23.53
N GLN A 66 -12.35 4.25 24.70
CA GLN A 66 -10.99 3.71 24.84
C GLN A 66 -10.75 2.61 23.80
N PRO A 67 -9.80 2.78 22.87
CA PRO A 67 -9.58 1.84 21.81
C PRO A 67 -9.25 0.47 22.41
N SER A 68 -9.78 -0.59 21.80
CA SER A 68 -9.45 -1.95 22.21
C SER A 68 -7.92 -2.15 22.18
N LEU A 69 -7.42 -3.08 22.99
CA LEU A 69 -5.98 -3.37 23.05
C LEU A 69 -5.36 -3.64 21.67
N HIS A 70 -6.06 -4.40 20.81
CA HIS A 70 -5.57 -4.70 19.47
C HIS A 70 -5.54 -3.46 18.55
N MET A 71 -6.52 -2.56 18.67
CA MET A 71 -6.54 -1.30 17.92
C MET A 71 -5.41 -0.38 18.35
N SER A 72 -5.18 -0.24 19.66
CA SER A 72 -4.08 0.55 20.22
C SER A 72 -2.71 -0.01 19.82
N ALA A 73 -2.55 -1.34 19.84
CA ALA A 73 -1.32 -2.00 19.41
C ALA A 73 -1.07 -1.84 17.90
N ALA A 74 -2.11 -1.93 17.08
CA ALA A 74 -2.03 -1.68 15.65
C ALA A 74 -1.66 -0.22 15.34
N ALA A 75 -2.29 0.74 16.04
CA ALA A 75 -1.99 2.16 15.90
C ALA A 75 -0.54 2.49 16.33
N ALA A 76 -0.09 1.98 17.46
CA ALA A 76 1.30 2.14 17.91
C ALA A 76 2.31 1.49 16.96
N SER A 77 1.90 0.49 16.17
CA SER A 77 2.76 -0.20 15.19
C SER A 77 2.87 0.52 13.83
N ARG A 78 2.23 1.69 13.66
CA ARG A 78 2.31 2.47 12.43
C ARG A 78 3.69 3.10 12.24
N ASP A 79 4.02 3.42 10.98
CA ASP A 79 5.35 3.89 10.57
C ASP A 79 5.81 5.15 11.33
N ILE A 80 4.90 6.05 11.71
CA ILE A 80 5.26 7.26 12.46
C ILE A 80 5.97 6.94 13.78
N THR A 81 5.51 5.92 14.51
CA THR A 81 6.16 5.46 15.75
C THR A 81 7.52 4.84 15.47
N LEU A 82 7.64 4.08 14.37
CA LEU A 82 8.89 3.44 13.98
C LEU A 82 9.93 4.48 13.55
N PHE A 83 9.54 5.48 12.76
CA PHE A 83 10.41 6.58 12.37
C PHE A 83 10.87 7.38 13.59
N HIS A 84 9.97 7.70 14.51
CA HIS A 84 10.33 8.36 15.75
C HIS A 84 11.32 7.53 16.58
N ALA A 85 11.13 6.21 16.67
CA ALA A 85 12.04 5.32 17.37
C ALA A 85 13.45 5.29 16.72
N MET A 86 13.53 5.22 15.39
CA MET A 86 14.80 5.23 14.66
C MET A 86 15.53 6.58 14.80
N ASP A 87 14.81 7.69 14.70
CA ASP A 87 15.34 9.04 14.96
C ASP A 87 15.83 9.18 16.40
N THR A 88 15.10 8.62 17.37
CA THR A 88 15.50 8.60 18.79
C THR A 88 16.82 7.84 18.99
N LEU A 89 16.97 6.66 18.39
CA LEU A 89 18.24 5.91 18.42
C LEU A 89 19.40 6.76 17.88
N TYR A 90 19.21 7.40 16.73
CA TYR A 90 20.25 8.23 16.11
C TYR A 90 20.62 9.44 16.97
N ARG A 91 19.63 10.21 17.45
CA ARG A 91 19.85 11.42 18.28
C ARG A 91 20.53 11.11 19.61
N HIS A 92 20.32 9.91 20.14
CA HIS A 92 20.96 9.44 21.37
C HIS A 92 22.25 8.66 21.10
N SER A 93 22.88 8.87 19.94
CA SER A 93 24.17 8.26 19.58
C SER A 93 24.17 6.73 19.70
N TYR A 94 23.01 6.12 19.45
CA TYR A 94 22.76 4.68 19.56
C TYR A 94 22.92 4.09 20.97
N ASP A 95 22.94 4.92 22.02
CA ASP A 95 22.85 4.43 23.39
C ASP A 95 21.41 4.04 23.72
N LEU A 96 21.16 2.73 23.84
CA LEU A 96 19.85 2.17 24.18
C LEU A 96 19.33 2.69 25.52
N SER A 97 20.19 2.88 26.52
CA SER A 97 19.74 3.30 27.85
C SER A 97 19.23 4.75 27.81
N SER A 98 20.01 5.65 27.20
CA SER A 98 19.58 7.03 26.97
C SER A 98 18.34 7.09 26.07
N ALA A 99 18.27 6.32 24.99
CA ALA A 99 17.14 6.33 24.06
C ALA A 99 15.83 5.87 24.73
N ILE A 100 15.87 4.80 25.55
CA ILE A 100 14.69 4.32 26.30
C ILE A 100 14.18 5.38 27.28
N SER A 101 15.09 6.13 27.94
CA SER A 101 14.71 7.16 28.91
C SER A 101 13.85 8.27 28.29
N VAL A 102 14.05 8.56 27.01
CA VAL A 102 13.30 9.59 26.27
C VAL A 102 11.97 9.09 25.73
N LEU A 103 11.77 7.77 25.62
CA LEU A 103 10.45 7.22 25.32
C LEU A 103 9.46 7.39 26.48
N VAL A 104 9.95 7.55 27.71
CA VAL A 104 9.14 7.74 28.92
C VAL A 104 9.69 8.89 29.78
N PRO A 105 9.57 10.15 29.32
CA PRO A 105 9.98 11.31 30.10
C PRO A 105 9.12 11.46 31.38
N LEU A 106 9.54 12.34 32.29
CA LEU A 106 8.85 12.59 33.57
C LEU A 106 7.36 12.96 33.44
N GLY A 107 6.93 13.45 32.27
CA GLY A 107 5.54 13.80 31.97
C GLY A 107 4.66 12.64 31.48
N GLY A 108 5.22 11.45 31.28
CA GLY A 108 4.51 10.28 30.76
C GLY A 108 5.09 9.75 29.43
N PRO A 109 4.63 8.58 28.96
CA PRO A 109 5.14 7.95 27.75
C PRO A 109 4.85 8.76 26.48
N VAL A 110 5.77 8.74 25.52
CA VAL A 110 5.61 9.43 24.23
C VAL A 110 4.47 8.82 23.42
N LEU A 111 3.61 9.68 22.87
CA LEU A 111 2.51 9.32 21.99
C LEU A 111 2.69 9.94 20.60
N CYS A 112 3.06 9.11 19.62
CA CYS A 112 3.11 9.50 18.20
C CYS A 112 1.79 9.13 17.52
N ARG A 113 1.07 10.11 16.93
CA ARG A 113 -0.14 9.91 16.12
C ARG A 113 0.09 10.53 14.75
N ASP A 114 -0.31 9.81 13.71
CA ASP A 114 -0.41 10.39 12.37
C ASP A 114 -1.81 10.91 12.10
N GLU A 115 -1.99 11.59 10.97
CA GLU A 115 -3.27 12.21 10.60
C GLU A 115 -4.42 11.21 10.60
N MET A 116 -4.18 9.94 10.26
CA MET A 116 -5.23 8.91 10.25
C MET A 116 -5.84 8.68 11.64
N GLU A 117 -5.01 8.73 12.68
CA GLU A 117 -5.42 8.50 14.07
C GLU A 117 -5.84 9.79 14.78
N GLU A 118 -5.22 10.92 14.44
CA GLU A 118 -5.46 12.20 15.11
C GLU A 118 -6.83 12.80 14.79
N TRP A 119 -7.42 12.45 13.64
CA TRP A 119 -8.69 13.01 13.22
C TRP A 119 -9.86 12.50 14.06
N SER A 120 -10.74 13.43 14.43
CA SER A 120 -11.99 13.09 15.10
C SER A 120 -12.95 12.34 14.18
N ALA A 121 -13.90 11.61 14.77
CA ALA A 121 -14.95 10.92 14.00
C ALA A 121 -15.79 11.89 13.14
N SER A 122 -16.02 13.11 13.61
CA SER A 122 -16.69 14.17 12.86
C SER A 122 -15.88 14.65 11.67
N GLU A 123 -14.57 14.87 11.82
CA GLU A 123 -13.70 15.28 10.72
C GLU A 123 -13.57 14.19 9.65
N ALA A 124 -13.44 12.92 10.07
CA ALA A 124 -13.46 11.79 9.15
C ALA A 124 -14.77 11.71 8.36
N SER A 125 -15.91 11.99 9.00
CA SER A 125 -17.22 12.01 8.33
C SER A 125 -17.32 13.17 7.33
N LEU A 126 -16.88 14.38 7.71
CA LEU A 126 -16.84 15.53 6.82
C LEU A 126 -15.95 15.28 5.60
N PHE A 127 -14.80 14.63 5.79
CA PHE A 127 -13.90 14.27 4.71
C PHE A 127 -14.57 13.34 3.69
N GLU A 128 -15.29 12.33 4.15
CA GLU A 128 -15.97 11.38 3.27
C GLU A 128 -17.07 12.07 2.44
N GLU A 129 -17.86 12.92 3.08
CA GLU A 129 -18.89 13.72 2.40
C GLU A 129 -18.26 14.65 1.34
N ALA A 130 -17.19 15.34 1.71
CA ALA A 130 -16.46 16.23 0.82
C ALA A 130 -15.84 15.48 -0.36
N LEU A 131 -15.26 14.29 -0.13
CA LEU A 131 -14.65 13.45 -1.15
C LEU A 131 -15.71 12.88 -2.12
N GLU A 132 -16.92 12.60 -1.65
CA GLU A 132 -18.03 12.21 -2.51
C GLU A 132 -18.56 13.37 -3.36
N LYS A 133 -18.60 14.59 -2.80
CA LYS A 133 -19.09 15.80 -3.48
C LYS A 133 -18.10 16.39 -4.48
N TYR A 134 -16.84 16.57 -4.08
CA TYR A 134 -15.80 17.27 -4.85
C TYR A 134 -14.74 16.34 -5.45
N GLY A 135 -14.84 15.03 -5.19
CA GLY A 135 -13.85 14.09 -5.69
C GLY A 135 -12.51 14.27 -4.99
N LYS A 136 -11.44 14.60 -5.74
CA LYS A 136 -10.08 14.78 -5.20
C LYS A 136 -9.61 16.23 -5.29
N ASP A 137 -10.54 17.18 -5.41
CA ASP A 137 -10.18 18.58 -5.28
C ASP A 137 -9.98 18.93 -3.80
N PHE A 138 -8.74 18.76 -3.34
CA PHE A 138 -8.41 18.97 -1.92
C PHE A 138 -8.46 20.46 -1.51
N ASN A 139 -8.41 21.40 -2.47
CA ASN A 139 -8.59 22.82 -2.15
C ASN A 139 -10.05 23.09 -1.79
N ASP A 140 -10.99 22.59 -2.60
CA ASP A 140 -12.42 22.75 -2.34
C ASP A 140 -12.88 21.97 -1.09
N ILE A 141 -12.35 20.75 -0.89
CA ILE A 141 -12.58 19.97 0.34
C ILE A 141 -12.13 20.77 1.57
N ARG A 142 -10.94 21.37 1.53
CA ARG A 142 -10.43 22.20 2.62
C ARG A 142 -11.30 23.42 2.82
N GLN A 143 -11.60 24.16 1.75
CA GLN A 143 -12.30 25.45 1.85
C GLN A 143 -13.70 25.30 2.45
N ASP A 144 -14.45 24.28 2.03
CA ASP A 144 -15.87 24.15 2.36
C ASP A 144 -16.14 23.24 3.56
N PHE A 145 -15.33 22.18 3.76
CA PHE A 145 -15.58 21.16 4.78
C PHE A 145 -14.59 21.17 5.94
N LEU A 146 -13.31 21.47 5.67
CA LEU A 146 -12.24 21.37 6.66
C LEU A 146 -11.31 22.61 6.66
N PRO A 147 -11.83 23.84 6.83
CA PRO A 147 -11.04 25.07 6.68
C PRO A 147 -9.95 25.24 7.75
N TRP A 148 -10.07 24.54 8.88
CA TRP A 148 -9.10 24.54 9.97
C TRP A 148 -7.95 23.53 9.78
N LYS A 149 -8.05 22.61 8.81
CA LYS A 149 -6.96 21.68 8.48
C LYS A 149 -6.07 22.30 7.40
N SER A 150 -4.79 21.93 7.41
CA SER A 150 -3.88 22.32 6.34
C SER A 150 -4.12 21.46 5.11
N LEU A 151 -3.76 21.96 3.92
CA LEU A 151 -3.89 21.18 2.70
C LEU A 151 -3.00 19.92 2.75
N THR A 152 -1.81 20.04 3.34
CA THR A 152 -0.86 18.92 3.48
C THR A 152 -1.41 17.82 4.39
N SER A 153 -2.03 18.19 5.53
CA SER A 153 -2.61 17.21 6.45
C SER A 153 -3.80 16.46 5.85
N ILE A 154 -4.64 17.16 5.07
CA ILE A 154 -5.75 16.54 4.33
C ILE A 154 -5.23 15.53 3.28
N ILE A 155 -4.16 15.89 2.58
CA ILE A 155 -3.55 14.99 1.58
C ILE A 155 -2.93 13.77 2.26
N GLU A 156 -2.22 13.96 3.37
CA GLU A 156 -1.65 12.85 4.15
C GLU A 156 -2.76 11.92 4.65
N TYR A 157 -3.81 12.47 5.27
CA TYR A 157 -4.99 11.73 5.69
C TYR A 157 -5.60 10.92 4.54
N TYR A 158 -5.79 11.53 3.37
CA TYR A 158 -6.36 10.85 2.19
C TYR A 158 -5.58 9.57 1.84
N TYR A 159 -4.25 9.63 1.80
CA TYR A 159 -3.45 8.47 1.43
C TYR A 159 -3.49 7.37 2.47
N MET A 160 -3.53 7.72 3.76
CA MET A 160 -3.70 6.76 4.85
C MET A 160 -5.10 6.14 4.84
N TRP A 161 -6.14 6.97 4.71
CA TRP A 161 -7.55 6.57 4.68
C TRP A 161 -7.84 5.55 3.59
N LYS A 162 -7.20 5.67 2.42
CA LYS A 162 -7.33 4.70 1.32
C LYS A 162 -6.80 3.30 1.63
N THR A 163 -6.05 3.12 2.70
CA THR A 163 -5.57 1.80 3.14
C THR A 163 -6.48 1.16 4.19
N THR A 164 -7.47 1.90 4.69
CA THR A 164 -8.42 1.37 5.67
C THR A 164 -9.22 0.21 5.10
N ASP A 165 -9.53 -0.77 5.95
CA ASP A 165 -10.37 -1.90 5.56
C ASP A 165 -11.72 -1.43 5.02
N ARG A 166 -12.31 -0.41 5.65
CA ARG A 166 -13.58 0.17 5.24
C ARG A 166 -13.56 0.66 3.79
N TYR A 167 -12.54 1.44 3.40
CA TYR A 167 -12.40 1.91 2.02
C TYR A 167 -12.15 0.76 1.04
N VAL A 168 -11.27 -0.18 1.40
CA VAL A 168 -10.94 -1.33 0.55
C VAL A 168 -12.17 -2.21 0.33
N GLN A 169 -12.95 -2.48 1.38
CA GLN A 169 -14.21 -3.22 1.32
C GLN A 169 -15.23 -2.48 0.45
N GLN A 170 -15.41 -1.17 0.64
CA GLN A 170 -16.33 -0.37 -0.18
C GLN A 170 -15.97 -0.44 -1.67
N LYS A 171 -14.67 -0.37 -2.02
CA LYS A 171 -14.21 -0.53 -3.40
C LYS A 171 -14.46 -1.93 -3.96
N ARG A 172 -14.23 -2.98 -3.16
CA ARG A 172 -14.51 -4.37 -3.55
C ARG A 172 -16.00 -4.60 -3.79
N LEU A 173 -16.87 -4.07 -2.92
CA LEU A 173 -18.32 -4.17 -3.05
C LEU A 173 -18.83 -3.44 -4.30
N LYS A 174 -18.37 -2.20 -4.55
CA LYS A 174 -18.73 -1.45 -5.77
C LYS A 174 -18.28 -2.17 -7.05
N ALA A 175 -17.13 -2.83 -7.03
CA ALA A 175 -16.65 -3.64 -8.17
C ALA A 175 -17.51 -4.89 -8.39
N ALA A 176 -17.82 -5.62 -7.32
CA ALA A 176 -18.71 -6.79 -7.40
C ALA A 176 -20.12 -6.43 -7.87
N GLU A 177 -20.64 -5.28 -7.46
CA GLU A 177 -21.93 -4.76 -7.94
C GLU A 177 -21.88 -4.42 -9.45
N ALA A 178 -20.79 -3.81 -9.91
CA ALA A 178 -20.60 -3.52 -11.34
C ALA A 178 -20.47 -4.80 -12.18
N GLU A 179 -19.78 -5.82 -11.67
CA GLU A 179 -19.68 -7.14 -12.30
C GLU A 179 -21.04 -7.85 -12.35
N SER A 180 -21.81 -7.78 -11.25
CA SER A 180 -23.17 -8.34 -11.20
C SER A 180 -24.15 -7.64 -12.15
N LYS A 181 -23.99 -6.32 -12.38
CA LYS A 181 -24.80 -5.56 -13.34
C LYS A 181 -24.41 -5.80 -14.80
N LEU A 182 -23.24 -6.41 -15.06
CA LEU A 182 -22.80 -6.76 -16.40
C LEU A 182 -23.61 -7.96 -16.91
N LYS A 183 -24.77 -7.68 -17.52
CA LYS A 183 -25.59 -8.71 -18.17
C LYS A 183 -24.77 -9.38 -19.28
N GLN A 184 -24.88 -10.72 -19.33
CA GLN A 184 -24.31 -11.57 -20.37
C GLN A 184 -24.54 -10.96 -21.76
N VAL A 185 -23.47 -10.64 -22.47
CA VAL A 185 -23.56 -10.16 -23.85
C VAL A 185 -24.15 -11.30 -24.67
N TYR A 186 -25.37 -11.12 -25.18
CA TYR A 186 -25.98 -12.06 -26.12
C TYR A 186 -25.14 -12.04 -27.40
N ILE A 187 -24.44 -13.13 -27.68
CA ILE A 187 -23.75 -13.36 -28.95
C ILE A 187 -24.75 -14.12 -29.84
N PRO A 188 -25.37 -13.48 -30.85
CA PRO A 188 -26.25 -14.19 -31.77
C PRO A 188 -25.44 -15.28 -32.48
N THR A 189 -26.01 -16.48 -32.59
CA THR A 189 -25.40 -17.59 -33.32
C THR A 189 -25.15 -17.15 -34.76
N TYR A 190 -23.91 -16.87 -35.12
CA TYR A 190 -23.55 -16.50 -36.48
C TYR A 190 -23.78 -17.72 -37.38
N LYS A 191 -24.80 -17.67 -38.23
CA LYS A 191 -24.98 -18.68 -39.29
C LYS A 191 -23.93 -18.38 -40.36
N PRO A 192 -22.94 -19.25 -40.60
CA PRO A 192 -21.97 -19.02 -41.66
C PRO A 192 -22.73 -18.98 -42.99
N ASN A 193 -22.56 -17.89 -43.73
CA ASN A 193 -23.19 -17.69 -45.02
C ASN A 193 -22.57 -18.68 -46.03
N PRO A 194 -23.34 -19.43 -46.85
CA PRO A 194 -22.83 -20.48 -47.74
C PRO A 194 -21.86 -20.01 -48.85
N ASN A 195 -21.58 -18.71 -48.98
CA ASN A 195 -20.82 -18.13 -50.09
C ASN A 195 -19.43 -17.61 -49.71
N GLN A 196 -18.82 -18.10 -48.64
CA GLN A 196 -17.37 -17.88 -48.45
C GLN A 196 -16.57 -18.92 -49.22
N ILE A 197 -15.92 -18.42 -50.27
CA ILE A 197 -15.00 -19.14 -51.15
C ILE A 197 -13.82 -19.66 -50.33
N SER A 198 -13.66 -20.99 -50.36
CA SER A 198 -12.45 -21.69 -49.99
C SER A 198 -11.27 -21.20 -50.82
N THR A 199 -10.26 -20.59 -50.18
CA THR A 199 -8.91 -20.54 -50.73
C THR A 199 -8.06 -21.59 -50.04
N SER A 200 -8.06 -22.79 -50.60
CA SER A 200 -7.08 -23.83 -50.30
C SER A 200 -5.75 -23.49 -50.96
N ASN A 201 -4.66 -23.39 -50.18
CA ASN A 201 -3.46 -24.21 -50.42
C ASN A 201 -2.41 -24.00 -49.32
N GLY A 202 -2.25 -25.03 -48.49
CA GLY A 202 -1.23 -25.14 -47.47
C GLY A 202 -1.15 -26.54 -46.88
N LYS A 203 -0.83 -27.53 -47.72
CA LYS A 203 -0.27 -28.89 -47.43
C LYS A 203 -1.05 -29.84 -46.48
N PRO A 204 -1.38 -31.07 -46.92
CA PRO A 204 -1.88 -32.13 -46.04
C PRO A 204 -0.70 -32.94 -45.45
N GLY A 205 -0.66 -33.07 -44.14
CA GLY A 205 0.20 -34.00 -43.41
C GLY A 205 -0.62 -35.17 -42.86
N THR A 206 -0.49 -36.31 -43.55
CA THR A 206 -0.67 -37.72 -43.12
C THR A 206 -1.55 -38.06 -41.90
N VAL A 207 -2.56 -38.87 -42.21
CA VAL A 207 -3.47 -39.64 -41.35
C VAL A 207 -2.81 -40.84 -40.66
N ASN A 208 -3.41 -41.27 -39.54
CA ASN A 208 -3.62 -42.67 -39.10
C ASN A 208 -4.61 -42.62 -37.91
N GLY A 209 -5.73 -43.32 -37.80
CA GLY A 209 -6.33 -44.40 -38.57
C GLY A 209 -6.82 -45.51 -37.60
N ALA A 210 -8.14 -45.77 -37.56
CA ALA A 210 -8.88 -47.00 -37.13
C ALA A 210 -10.17 -46.62 -36.35
N VAL A 211 -11.36 -46.47 -36.96
CA VAL A 211 -12.31 -47.45 -37.57
C VAL A 211 -13.09 -48.30 -36.56
N GLY A 212 -14.43 -48.18 -36.57
CA GLY A 212 -15.38 -49.22 -36.14
C GLY A 212 -16.75 -48.75 -35.62
N THR A 213 -17.75 -48.60 -36.53
CA THR A 213 -19.18 -49.05 -36.48
C THR A 213 -19.98 -49.07 -35.15
N THR A 214 -21.29 -48.81 -34.98
CA THR A 214 -22.52 -48.41 -35.72
C THR A 214 -23.66 -48.31 -34.65
N PHE A 215 -24.77 -47.62 -34.97
CA PHE A 215 -26.10 -47.63 -34.31
C PHE A 215 -26.46 -46.54 -33.24
N GLN A 216 -27.57 -45.84 -33.52
CA GLN A 216 -28.41 -44.98 -32.66
C GLN A 216 -29.44 -45.83 -31.86
N PRO A 217 -30.36 -45.29 -31.00
CA PRO A 217 -30.47 -43.98 -30.31
C PRO A 217 -30.88 -44.09 -28.81
N GLN A 218 -30.79 -43.00 -28.01
CA GLN A 218 -31.82 -42.52 -27.03
C GLN A 218 -31.29 -41.39 -26.11
N ASN A 219 -32.10 -40.34 -25.94
CA ASN A 219 -32.00 -39.25 -24.94
C ASN A 219 -32.51 -39.74 -23.55
N PRO A 220 -32.43 -39.00 -22.42
CA PRO A 220 -31.75 -37.73 -22.11
C PRO A 220 -30.95 -37.77 -20.76
N LEU A 221 -30.36 -36.63 -20.35
CA LEU A 221 -29.86 -36.25 -19.00
C LEU A 221 -28.33 -36.16 -18.75
N LEU A 222 -27.96 -35.02 -18.17
CA LEU A 222 -26.76 -34.72 -17.36
C LEU A 222 -25.39 -34.73 -18.06
N GLY A 223 -24.94 -33.54 -18.46
CA GLY A 223 -23.54 -33.29 -18.79
C GLY A 223 -22.66 -33.42 -17.55
N ARG A 224 -21.90 -34.52 -17.47
CA ARG A 224 -20.73 -34.66 -16.59
C ARG A 224 -19.52 -33.97 -17.21
N ALA A 225 -18.83 -33.16 -16.41
CA ALA A 225 -17.49 -32.66 -16.69
C ALA A 225 -16.43 -33.71 -16.29
N CYS A 226 -15.25 -33.62 -16.91
CA CYS A 226 -14.13 -34.56 -16.85
C CYS A 226 -13.63 -34.85 -15.42
N GLU A 227 -13.45 -36.14 -15.12
CA GLU A 227 -13.18 -36.75 -13.82
C GLU A 227 -11.67 -36.80 -13.48
N SER A 228 -10.94 -35.68 -13.68
CA SER A 228 -9.50 -35.60 -13.35
C SER A 228 -9.05 -34.36 -12.58
N CYS A 229 -9.97 -33.57 -12.01
CA CYS A 229 -9.63 -32.36 -11.24
C CYS A 229 -10.06 -32.38 -9.76
N TYR A 230 -10.44 -33.53 -9.20
CA TYR A 230 -10.75 -33.66 -7.76
C TYR A 230 -9.88 -34.75 -7.16
N ASP A 231 -8.65 -34.41 -6.78
CA ASP A 231 -7.91 -34.92 -5.62
C ASP A 231 -6.41 -34.67 -5.80
N ALA A 232 -5.96 -33.48 -5.38
CA ALA A 232 -4.57 -33.22 -5.04
C ALA A 232 -4.48 -31.96 -4.16
N ASP A 233 -5.11 -32.00 -2.99
CA ASP A 233 -4.80 -31.06 -1.91
C ASP A 233 -4.53 -31.84 -0.62
N ARG A 234 -3.29 -32.32 -0.46
CA ARG A 234 -2.63 -32.54 0.84
C ARG A 234 -1.11 -32.50 0.69
N HIS A 235 -0.52 -31.47 1.30
CA HIS A 235 0.82 -31.39 1.88
C HIS A 235 2.03 -32.01 1.15
N ALA A 236 2.90 -31.15 0.61
CA ALA A 236 4.36 -31.26 0.76
C ALA A 236 5.06 -29.93 0.44
N GLU A 237 5.93 -29.49 1.34
CA GLU A 237 6.83 -28.34 1.19
C GLU A 237 7.90 -28.59 0.11
N LEU A 238 8.31 -27.50 -0.56
CA LEU A 238 9.68 -27.06 -0.89
C LEU A 238 9.89 -26.60 -2.36
N SER A 239 10.41 -25.37 -2.43
CA SER A 239 11.25 -24.78 -3.48
C SER A 239 10.60 -24.26 -4.77
N GLY A 240 10.95 -23.02 -5.13
CA GLY A 240 11.01 -22.61 -6.54
C GLY A 240 10.17 -21.43 -7.03
N SER A 241 10.55 -20.21 -6.61
CA SER A 241 10.48 -18.94 -7.36
C SER A 241 9.15 -18.19 -7.60
N PRO A 242 9.18 -16.83 -7.63
CA PRO A 242 8.02 -15.97 -7.42
C PRO A 242 7.44 -15.42 -8.73
N LEU A 243 6.15 -15.67 -8.97
CA LEU A 243 5.38 -14.90 -9.94
C LEU A 243 5.23 -13.46 -9.45
N LYS A 244 5.91 -12.55 -10.14
CA LYS A 244 5.85 -11.10 -9.95
C LYS A 244 4.42 -10.59 -10.22
N SER A 245 3.59 -10.56 -9.19
CA SER A 245 2.52 -9.56 -9.10
C SER A 245 3.21 -8.20 -8.96
N LYS A 246 3.23 -7.41 -10.04
CA LYS A 246 3.66 -6.01 -9.99
C LYS A 246 2.59 -5.23 -9.21
N SER A 247 2.69 -5.25 -7.88
CA SER A 247 2.10 -4.22 -7.05
C SER A 247 2.87 -2.93 -7.33
N THR A 248 2.22 -1.96 -7.96
CA THR A 248 2.73 -0.59 -8.12
C THR A 248 2.69 0.22 -6.82
N ARG A 249 2.40 -0.42 -5.68
CA ARG A 249 2.45 0.24 -4.38
C ARG A 249 3.89 0.44 -3.95
N LYS A 250 4.37 1.67 -4.05
CA LYS A 250 5.52 2.12 -3.25
C LYS A 250 5.13 1.98 -1.77
N PRO A 251 6.05 1.52 -0.89
CA PRO A 251 5.84 1.57 0.55
C PRO A 251 5.51 3.02 0.98
N LEU A 252 4.53 3.20 1.88
CA LEU A 252 4.13 4.51 2.42
C LEU A 252 5.29 5.26 3.10
N ALA A 253 6.32 4.53 3.55
CA ALA A 253 7.60 5.07 3.99
C ALA A 253 8.23 6.09 3.02
N CYS A 254 8.00 5.93 1.71
CA CYS A 254 8.48 6.88 0.70
C CYS A 254 7.58 8.10 0.47
N ILE A 255 6.38 8.17 1.07
CA ILE A 255 5.44 9.29 0.89
C ILE A 255 5.48 10.22 2.10
N ILE A 256 5.54 9.69 3.32
CA ILE A 256 5.57 10.49 4.56
C ILE A 256 6.86 11.31 4.67
N GLY A 257 8.01 10.76 4.24
CA GLY A 257 9.29 11.48 4.24
C GLY A 257 9.35 12.72 3.32
N TYR A 258 8.39 12.90 2.40
CA TYR A 258 8.31 14.08 1.54
C TYR A 258 7.36 15.16 2.05
N LEU A 259 6.47 14.85 2.99
CA LEU A 259 5.47 15.80 3.50
C LEU A 259 5.84 16.44 4.85
N GLY A 260 6.92 15.96 5.48
CA GLY A 260 7.49 16.50 6.72
C GLY A 260 8.61 17.53 6.55
N ARG A 261 8.67 18.26 5.43
CA ARG A 261 9.55 19.43 5.25
C ARG A 261 8.75 20.67 4.88
#